data_AF-A0AAN8CX87-F1
#
_entry.id   AF-A0AAN8CX87-F1
#
_cell.length_a   1.000
_cell.length_b   1.000
_cell.length_c   1.000
_cell.angle_alpha   90.00
_cell.angle_beta   90.00
_cell.angle_gamma   90.00
#
_symmetry.space_group_name_H-M   'P 1'
#
loop_
_entity.id
_entity.type
_entity.pdbx_description
1 polymer ?
#
loop_
_entity_poly.entity_id
_entity_poly.type
_entity_poly.pdbx_seq_one_letter_code
_entity_poly.pdbx_strand_id
1 'polypeptide(L)'
;MEDSIDVILQDPGRVCSTSRPHLVLSACTGALLTGLYGVWRMFCMPGSRKIPLNLLVPYLPSSKGQTMNIMQLLKGRTGRLADLGSGDGRLVFAASSAGFRCTGQVTFVKKDFWKTDLSSYNNVTAFLSPGLMEVLGEKLLKELPDDACVIAARFPFPYWPLRQSVGSDLDETFAYDISTVRSHLRKGTTIVEY
;
A
#
# COMPACT_ATOMS: atom_id res chain seq x y z
N MET A 1 -31.20 78.42 -1.82
CA MET A 1 -29.86 77.82 -1.77
C MET A 1 -30.05 76.34 -1.51
N GLU A 2 -30.58 75.65 -2.51
CA GLU A 2 -31.04 74.26 -2.45
C GLU A 2 -30.82 73.64 -3.84
N ASP A 3 -29.56 73.48 -4.29
CA ASP A 3 -29.30 73.07 -5.69
C ASP A 3 -28.03 72.23 -5.85
N SER A 4 -27.76 71.29 -4.95
CA SER A 4 -26.64 70.34 -5.16
C SER A 4 -26.90 68.92 -4.68
N ILE A 5 -27.93 68.69 -3.87
CA ILE A 5 -28.23 67.37 -3.33
C ILE A 5 -29.26 66.63 -4.20
N ASP A 6 -30.21 67.35 -4.79
CA ASP A 6 -31.26 66.76 -5.64
C ASP A 6 -30.77 66.31 -7.02
N VAL A 7 -29.68 66.91 -7.53
CA VAL A 7 -29.04 66.51 -8.80
C VAL A 7 -28.39 65.12 -8.68
N ILE A 8 -27.96 64.72 -7.47
CA ILE A 8 -27.33 63.43 -7.22
C ILE A 8 -28.39 62.32 -7.06
N LEU A 9 -29.62 62.67 -6.68
CA LEU A 9 -30.71 61.70 -6.48
C LEU A 9 -31.53 61.39 -7.74
N GLN A 10 -31.30 62.10 -8.87
CA GLN A 10 -32.02 61.87 -10.12
C GLN A 10 -31.40 60.83 -11.07
N ASP A 11 -30.25 60.22 -10.74
CA ASP A 11 -29.70 59.12 -11.54
C ASP A 11 -29.50 57.81 -10.74
N PRO A 12 -30.58 57.18 -10.24
CA PRO A 12 -30.50 55.81 -9.74
C PRO A 12 -30.29 54.78 -10.86
N GLY A 13 -30.25 55.20 -12.14
CA GLY A 13 -30.27 54.34 -13.32
C GLY A 13 -28.89 53.94 -13.87
N ARG A 14 -27.79 54.57 -13.45
CA ARG A 14 -26.45 54.32 -14.04
C ARG A 14 -25.43 53.59 -13.17
N VAL A 15 -25.73 53.28 -11.92
CA VAL A 15 -24.75 52.64 -11.00
C VAL A 15 -24.81 51.11 -11.00
N CYS A 16 -25.81 50.50 -11.65
CA CYS A 16 -25.80 49.05 -11.85
C CYS A 16 -26.31 48.71 -13.25
N SER A 17 -25.37 48.57 -14.20
CA SER A 17 -25.66 47.81 -15.41
C SER A 17 -26.02 46.39 -14.96
N THR A 18 -27.31 46.08 -14.98
CA THR A 18 -27.79 44.72 -14.80
C THR A 18 -27.40 43.95 -16.06
N SER A 19 -26.15 43.48 -16.11
CA SER A 19 -25.74 42.50 -17.09
C SER A 19 -26.60 41.26 -16.87
N ARG A 20 -27.65 41.09 -17.68
CA ARG A 20 -28.41 39.84 -17.70
C ARG A 20 -27.37 38.74 -17.97
N PRO A 21 -27.17 37.77 -17.05
CA PRO A 21 -26.25 36.69 -17.35
C PRO A 21 -26.82 35.98 -18.57
N HIS A 22 -26.10 36.08 -19.70
CA HIS A 22 -26.44 35.29 -20.87
C HIS A 22 -26.17 33.84 -20.50
N LEU A 23 -27.23 33.15 -20.04
CA LEU A 23 -27.16 31.79 -19.53
C LEU A 23 -26.44 30.86 -20.51
N VAL A 24 -26.68 31.07 -21.81
CA VAL A 24 -26.01 30.37 -22.91
C VAL A 24 -24.51 30.65 -22.91
N LEU A 25 -24.08 31.91 -22.79
CA LEU A 25 -22.66 32.28 -22.76
C LEU A 25 -21.95 31.68 -21.55
N SER A 26 -22.59 31.74 -20.37
CA SER A 26 -22.06 31.13 -19.14
C SER A 26 -21.97 29.60 -19.25
N ALA A 27 -22.98 28.95 -19.85
CA ALA A 27 -22.95 27.52 -20.11
C ALA A 27 -21.85 27.14 -21.12
N CYS A 28 -21.66 27.92 -22.18
CA CYS A 28 -20.61 27.70 -23.17
C CYS A 28 -19.21 27.86 -22.58
N THR A 29 -18.98 28.90 -21.76
CA THR A 29 -17.68 29.09 -21.08
C THR A 29 -17.43 27.98 -20.07
N GLY A 30 -18.44 27.56 -19.31
CA GLY A 30 -18.33 26.42 -18.37
C GLY A 30 -18.01 25.10 -19.07
N ALA A 31 -18.67 24.81 -20.20
CA ALA A 31 -18.41 23.62 -21.00
C ALA A 31 -16.99 23.64 -21.59
N LEU A 32 -16.54 24.78 -22.10
CA LEU A 32 -15.19 24.95 -22.63
C LEU A 32 -14.12 24.76 -21.55
N LEU A 33 -14.29 25.37 -20.37
CA LEU A 33 -13.37 25.22 -19.25
C LEU A 33 -13.32 23.78 -18.75
N THR A 34 -14.47 23.12 -18.64
CA THR A 34 -14.55 21.71 -18.21
C THR A 34 -13.90 20.78 -19.23
N GLY A 35 -14.13 21.02 -20.53
CA GLY A 35 -13.49 20.27 -21.61
C GLY A 35 -11.97 20.44 -21.63
N LEU A 36 -11.49 21.68 -21.56
CA LEU A 36 -10.06 22.00 -21.51
C LEU A 36 -9.40 21.39 -20.26
N TYR A 37 -10.04 21.49 -19.09
CA TYR A 37 -9.57 20.87 -17.87
C TYR A 37 -9.54 19.33 -17.98
N GLY A 38 -10.56 18.72 -18.60
CA GLY A 38 -10.60 17.28 -18.84
C GLY A 38 -9.46 16.80 -19.73
N VAL A 39 -9.19 17.49 -20.83
CA VAL A 39 -8.07 17.19 -21.74
C VAL A 39 -6.72 17.40 -21.02
N TRP A 40 -6.56 18.51 -20.31
CA TRP A 40 -5.33 18.81 -19.57
C TRP A 40 -5.07 17.77 -18.48
N ARG A 41 -6.11 17.33 -17.78
CA ARG A 41 -6.04 16.27 -16.76
C ARG A 41 -5.52 14.94 -17.33
N MET A 42 -5.86 14.59 -18.57
CA MET A 42 -5.35 13.36 -19.20
C MET A 42 -3.85 13.42 -19.47
N PHE A 43 -3.31 14.61 -19.76
CA PHE A 43 -1.88 14.81 -20.06
C PHE A 43 -1.04 15.07 -18.81
N CYS A 44 -1.58 15.79 -17.83
CA CYS A 44 -0.93 16.07 -16.55
C CYS A 44 -1.02 14.92 -15.55
N MET A 45 -1.88 13.92 -15.80
CA MET A 45 -1.94 12.69 -15.01
C MET A 45 -1.64 11.44 -15.87
N PRO A 46 -0.46 11.34 -16.53
CA PRO A 46 -0.07 10.16 -17.32
C PRO A 46 0.37 9.06 -16.36
N GLY A 47 -0.57 8.51 -15.60
CA GLY A 47 -0.23 7.68 -14.44
C GLY A 47 -1.36 7.41 -13.47
N SER A 48 -2.62 7.64 -13.84
CA SER A 48 -3.78 7.15 -13.09
C SER A 48 -3.93 5.63 -13.23
N ARG A 49 -2.84 4.88 -13.00
CA ARG A 49 -2.94 3.52 -12.47
C ARG A 49 -3.50 3.67 -11.07
N LYS A 50 -4.81 3.84 -10.96
CA LYS A 50 -5.54 3.83 -9.70
C LYS A 50 -5.25 2.46 -9.09
N ILE A 51 -4.30 2.41 -8.17
CA ILE A 51 -4.16 1.28 -7.27
C ILE A 51 -5.54 1.19 -6.58
N PRO A 52 -6.25 0.05 -6.67
CA PRO A 52 -7.56 -0.05 -6.03
C PRO A 52 -7.39 0.34 -4.55
N LEU A 53 -8.35 1.07 -3.99
CA LEU A 53 -8.27 1.58 -2.60
C LEU A 53 -7.95 0.44 -1.61
N ASN A 54 -8.40 -0.78 -1.91
CA ASN A 54 -8.12 -1.99 -1.11
C ASN A 54 -6.63 -2.39 -1.11
N LEU A 55 -5.85 -1.93 -2.08
CA LEU A 55 -4.39 -2.11 -2.13
C LEU A 55 -3.61 -0.93 -1.52
N LEU A 56 -4.28 0.15 -1.12
CA LEU A 56 -3.63 1.29 -0.48
C LEU A 56 -3.34 0.96 0.98
N VAL A 57 -2.06 0.80 1.32
CA VAL A 57 -1.62 0.56 2.71
C VAL A 57 -1.02 1.85 3.25
N PRO A 58 -1.63 2.50 4.26
CA PRO A 58 -1.01 3.66 4.90
C PRO A 58 0.27 3.23 5.61
N TYR A 59 1.26 4.11 5.65
CA TYR A 59 2.49 3.84 6.39
C TYR A 59 2.18 3.73 7.89
N LEU A 60 2.43 2.55 8.46
CA LEU A 60 2.36 2.29 9.88
C LEU A 60 3.62 1.53 10.30
N PRO A 61 4.51 2.12 11.11
CA PRO A 61 5.72 1.42 11.54
C PRO A 61 5.42 0.25 12.47
N SER A 62 6.20 -0.84 12.35
CA SER A 62 6.18 -1.95 13.31
C SER A 62 6.57 -1.50 14.71
N SER A 63 5.90 -2.00 15.74
CA SER A 63 6.27 -1.72 17.14
C SER A 63 7.60 -2.38 17.52
N LYS A 64 8.16 -2.00 18.68
CA LYS A 64 9.36 -2.68 19.22
C LYS A 64 9.08 -4.14 19.57
N GLY A 65 7.91 -4.43 20.17
CA GLY A 65 7.49 -5.79 20.52
C GLY A 65 7.38 -6.66 19.28
N GLN A 66 6.68 -6.17 18.26
CA GLN A 66 6.56 -6.85 16.98
C GLN A 66 7.93 -7.10 16.32
N THR A 67 8.82 -6.10 16.32
CA THR A 67 10.18 -6.25 15.78
C THR A 67 10.95 -7.36 16.52
N MET A 68 10.85 -7.42 17.85
CA MET A 68 11.50 -8.44 18.67
C MET A 68 10.93 -9.84 18.40
N ASN A 69 9.61 -9.95 18.23
CA ASN A 69 8.96 -11.21 17.90
C ASN A 69 9.43 -11.76 16.53
N ILE A 70 9.59 -10.87 15.54
CA ILE A 70 10.18 -11.24 14.24
C ILE A 70 11.63 -11.70 14.39
N MET A 71 12.46 -11.01 15.19
CA MET A 71 13.84 -11.45 15.43
C MET A 71 13.89 -12.83 16.12
N GLN A 72 12.95 -13.11 17.03
CA GLN A 72 12.82 -14.42 17.66
C GLN A 72 12.48 -15.50 16.63
N LEU A 73 11.55 -15.23 15.70
CA LEU A 73 11.18 -16.15 14.62
C LEU A 73 12.30 -16.35 13.59
N LEU A 74 13.17 -15.34 13.39
CA LEU A 74 14.34 -15.43 12.51
C LEU A 74 15.53 -16.15 13.17
N LYS A 75 15.50 -16.41 14.49
CA LYS A 75 16.62 -16.99 15.20
C LYS A 75 16.97 -18.38 14.65
N GLY A 76 18.24 -18.56 14.26
CA GLY A 76 18.73 -19.82 13.67
C GLY A 76 18.53 -19.92 12.16
N ARG A 77 17.78 -19.00 11.53
CA ARG A 77 17.66 -18.91 10.08
C ARG A 77 18.84 -18.18 9.46
N THR A 78 19.12 -18.46 8.19
CA THR A 78 20.22 -17.87 7.43
C THR A 78 19.79 -17.61 5.98
N GLY A 79 20.64 -16.95 5.19
CA GLY A 79 20.39 -16.70 3.77
C GLY A 79 19.83 -15.31 3.49
N ARG A 80 19.19 -15.12 2.33
CA ARG A 80 18.69 -13.79 1.93
C ARG A 80 17.38 -13.48 2.65
N LEU A 81 17.24 -12.23 3.12
CA LEU A 81 16.05 -11.70 3.78
C LEU A 81 15.50 -10.52 2.97
N ALA A 82 14.19 -10.54 2.68
CA ALA A 82 13.46 -9.42 2.10
C ALA A 82 12.39 -8.94 3.08
N ASP A 83 12.29 -7.63 3.28
CA ASP A 83 11.20 -6.99 4.03
C ASP A 83 10.26 -6.27 3.07
N LEU A 84 9.08 -6.83 2.82
CA LEU A 84 8.13 -6.33 1.84
C LEU A 84 7.34 -5.16 2.43
N GLY A 85 7.60 -3.97 1.89
CA GLY A 85 7.06 -2.73 2.45
C GLY A 85 7.90 -2.19 3.60
N SER A 86 9.23 -2.17 3.44
CA SER A 86 10.18 -1.93 4.54
C SER A 86 10.03 -0.59 5.28
N GLY A 87 9.29 0.37 4.73
CA GLY A 87 9.00 1.64 5.42
C GLY A 87 10.26 2.44 5.73
N ASP A 88 10.51 2.69 7.02
CA ASP A 88 11.74 3.31 7.53
C ASP A 88 12.92 2.34 7.68
N GLY A 89 12.73 1.06 7.36
CA GLY A 89 13.76 0.03 7.37
C GLY A 89 14.07 -0.56 8.73
N ARG A 90 13.30 -0.23 9.78
CA ARG A 90 13.59 -0.67 11.16
C ARG A 90 13.80 -2.17 11.32
N LEU A 91 13.05 -2.99 10.58
CA LEU A 91 13.11 -4.44 10.68
C LEU A 91 14.42 -4.96 10.08
N VAL A 92 14.79 -4.45 8.89
CA VAL A 92 16.04 -4.80 8.22
C VAL A 92 17.25 -4.36 9.05
N PHE A 93 17.23 -3.15 9.62
CA PHE A 93 18.28 -2.67 10.52
C PHE A 93 18.35 -3.49 11.82
N ALA A 94 17.22 -3.85 12.41
CA ALA A 94 17.17 -4.72 13.59
C ALA A 94 17.75 -6.10 13.28
N ALA A 95 17.39 -6.71 12.14
CA ALA A 95 17.92 -8.00 11.70
C ALA A 95 19.43 -7.97 11.52
N SER A 96 19.94 -6.94 10.83
CA SER A 96 21.37 -6.73 10.65
C SER A 96 22.09 -6.54 12.00
N SER A 97 21.52 -5.73 12.90
CA SER A 97 22.12 -5.44 14.21
C SER A 97 22.07 -6.63 15.15
N ALA A 98 21.05 -7.48 15.03
CA ALA A 98 20.92 -8.73 15.77
C ALA A 98 21.83 -9.87 15.24
N GLY A 99 22.63 -9.59 14.21
CA GLY A 99 23.55 -10.57 13.63
C GLY A 99 22.87 -11.64 12.78
N PHE A 100 21.73 -11.32 12.16
CA PHE A 100 21.11 -12.22 11.18
C PHE A 100 22.13 -12.56 10.08
N ARG A 101 22.39 -13.86 9.89
CA ARG A 101 23.42 -14.33 8.93
C ARG A 101 22.88 -14.22 7.51
N CYS A 102 22.94 -13.01 6.97
CA CYS A 102 22.59 -12.73 5.60
C CYS A 102 23.74 -13.01 4.64
N THR A 103 23.42 -13.53 3.46
CA THR A 103 24.35 -13.67 2.34
C THR A 103 24.40 -12.34 1.57
N GLY A 104 25.03 -11.31 2.16
CA GLY A 104 25.22 -10.01 1.51
C GLY A 104 25.20 -8.80 2.43
N GLN A 105 25.15 -7.61 1.84
CA GLN A 105 24.95 -6.34 2.54
C GLN A 105 23.46 -5.97 2.61
N VAL A 106 23.11 -5.13 3.58
CA VAL A 106 21.77 -4.52 3.67
C VAL A 106 21.58 -3.51 2.54
N THR A 107 20.57 -3.71 1.71
CA THR A 107 20.24 -2.80 0.59
C THR A 107 18.76 -2.44 0.57
N PHE A 108 18.44 -1.16 0.37
CA PHE A 108 17.07 -0.71 0.10
C PHE A 108 16.82 -0.65 -1.39
N VAL A 109 15.76 -1.29 -1.85
CA VAL A 109 15.38 -1.35 -3.27
C VAL A 109 14.02 -0.70 -3.43
N LYS A 110 13.99 0.51 -4.00
CA LYS A 110 12.73 1.20 -4.35
C LYS A 110 12.16 0.59 -5.64
N LYS A 111 11.50 -0.55 -5.51
CA LYS A 111 10.81 -1.25 -6.61
C LYS A 111 9.44 -1.74 -6.15
N ASP A 112 8.57 -1.95 -7.13
CA ASP A 112 7.34 -2.68 -6.95
C ASP A 112 7.67 -4.15 -6.66
N PHE A 113 7.38 -4.62 -5.44
CA PHE A 113 7.66 -6.00 -5.06
C PHE A 113 6.82 -7.01 -5.84
N TRP A 114 5.66 -6.61 -6.40
CA TRP A 114 4.86 -7.51 -7.25
C TRP A 114 5.60 -7.93 -8.51
N LYS A 115 6.47 -7.05 -9.03
CA LYS A 115 7.27 -7.28 -10.25
C LYS A 115 8.68 -7.77 -9.95
N THR A 116 9.05 -7.81 -8.67
CA THR A 116 10.36 -8.28 -8.24
C THR A 116 10.34 -9.79 -8.10
N ASP A 117 11.37 -10.46 -8.63
CA ASP A 117 11.58 -11.89 -8.46
C ASP A 117 12.05 -12.19 -7.04
N LEU A 118 11.27 -13.00 -6.32
CA LEU A 118 11.55 -13.39 -4.94
C LEU A 118 12.21 -14.78 -4.81
N SER A 119 12.47 -15.49 -5.90
CA SER A 119 12.99 -16.87 -5.91
C SER A 119 14.33 -17.08 -5.20
N SER A 120 15.13 -16.01 -5.08
CA SER A 120 16.43 -16.07 -4.41
C SER A 120 16.38 -15.79 -2.90
N TYR A 121 15.21 -15.53 -2.32
CA TYR A 121 15.05 -15.20 -0.91
C TYR A 121 14.61 -16.41 -0.08
N ASN A 122 15.39 -16.72 0.98
CA ASN A 122 15.07 -17.78 1.93
C ASN A 122 14.17 -17.30 3.08
N ASN A 123 14.07 -15.99 3.27
CA ASN A 123 13.33 -15.37 4.35
C ASN A 123 12.59 -14.14 3.82
N VAL A 124 11.31 -14.04 4.11
CA VAL A 124 10.48 -12.90 3.75
C VAL A 124 9.74 -12.40 4.97
N THR A 125 9.77 -11.10 5.24
CA THR A 125 8.93 -10.45 6.24
C THR A 125 7.92 -9.54 5.56
N ALA A 126 6.71 -9.46 6.10
CA ALA A 126 5.67 -8.58 5.57
C ALA A 126 4.80 -8.02 6.70
N PHE A 127 4.58 -6.70 6.67
CA PHE A 127 3.59 -6.01 7.48
C PHE A 127 2.74 -5.10 6.57
N LEU A 128 1.64 -5.66 6.06
CA LEU A 128 0.79 -5.00 5.06
C LEU A 128 -0.67 -4.91 5.57
N SER A 129 -1.65 -4.89 4.66
CA SER A 129 -3.08 -4.94 5.01
C SER A 129 -3.68 -6.32 4.76
N PRO A 130 -4.77 -6.70 5.45
CA PRO A 130 -5.43 -7.99 5.26
C PRO A 130 -5.75 -8.34 3.79
N GLY A 131 -6.24 -7.37 3.01
CA GLY A 131 -6.55 -7.57 1.59
C GLY A 131 -5.33 -7.82 0.70
N LEU A 132 -4.15 -7.32 1.08
CA LEU A 132 -2.91 -7.64 0.35
C LEU A 132 -2.37 -9.02 0.72
N MET A 133 -2.59 -9.48 1.96
CA MET A 133 -1.99 -10.74 2.44
C MET A 133 -2.46 -11.94 1.61
N GLU A 134 -3.73 -11.97 1.20
CA GLU A 134 -4.27 -13.04 0.34
C GLU A 134 -3.53 -13.14 -1.00
N VAL A 135 -3.50 -12.05 -1.76
CA VAL A 135 -2.86 -11.98 -3.09
C VAL A 135 -1.34 -12.14 -2.98
N LEU A 136 -0.74 -11.62 -1.90
CA LEU A 136 0.67 -11.81 -1.63
C LEU A 136 0.99 -13.30 -1.41
N GLY A 137 0.12 -14.02 -0.71
CA GLY A 137 0.29 -15.45 -0.45
C GLY A 137 0.46 -16.26 -1.74
N GLU A 138 -0.36 -15.99 -2.75
CA GLU A 138 -0.25 -16.65 -4.06
C GLU A 138 1.11 -16.41 -4.74
N LYS A 139 1.58 -15.17 -4.73
CA LYS A 139 2.90 -14.81 -5.28
C LYS A 139 4.03 -15.54 -4.54
N LEU A 140 3.99 -15.52 -3.20
CA LEU A 140 5.02 -16.18 -2.39
C LEU A 140 5.02 -17.70 -2.60
N LEU A 141 3.85 -18.32 -2.71
CA LEU A 141 3.72 -19.75 -3.03
C LEU A 141 4.19 -20.10 -4.43
N LYS A 142 4.21 -19.17 -5.37
CA LYS A 142 4.70 -19.39 -6.73
C LYS A 142 6.21 -19.20 -6.84
N GLU A 143 6.76 -18.19 -6.18
CA GLU A 143 8.14 -17.75 -6.42
C GLU A 143 9.15 -18.26 -5.40
N LEU A 144 8.76 -18.40 -4.12
CA LEU A 144 9.74 -18.75 -3.08
C LEU A 144 10.22 -20.21 -3.18
N PRO A 145 11.48 -20.50 -2.79
CA PRO A 145 11.96 -21.87 -2.69
C PRO A 145 11.28 -22.64 -1.54
N ASP A 146 11.32 -23.97 -1.58
CA ASP A 146 10.62 -24.83 -0.61
C ASP A 146 11.12 -24.69 0.84
N ASP A 147 12.39 -24.33 1.02
CA ASP A 147 13.03 -24.08 2.31
C ASP A 147 12.82 -22.65 2.84
N ALA A 148 12.16 -21.78 2.06
CA ALA A 148 11.88 -20.43 2.49
C ALA A 148 10.89 -20.40 3.65
N CYS A 149 11.05 -19.42 4.55
CA CYS A 149 10.00 -19.05 5.47
C CYS A 149 9.58 -17.60 5.35
N VAL A 150 8.29 -17.42 5.62
CA VAL A 150 7.59 -16.16 5.54
C VAL A 150 7.14 -15.81 6.94
N ILE A 151 7.44 -14.59 7.38
CA ILE A 151 7.01 -14.04 8.66
C ILE A 151 6.05 -12.89 8.39
N ALA A 152 4.80 -13.05 8.79
CA ALA A 152 3.76 -12.02 8.68
C ALA A 152 3.56 -11.34 10.03
N ALA A 153 3.49 -10.02 10.04
CA ALA A 153 3.23 -9.24 11.24
C ALA A 153 1.76 -8.80 11.30
N ARG A 154 1.11 -8.98 12.46
CA ARG A 154 -0.28 -8.62 12.81
C ARG A 154 -1.38 -9.32 11.99
N PHE A 155 -1.18 -9.53 10.70
CA PHE A 155 -2.18 -10.08 9.79
C PHE A 155 -1.67 -11.42 9.23
N PRO A 156 -2.27 -12.56 9.60
CA PRO A 156 -1.87 -13.86 9.07
C PRO A 156 -2.28 -14.00 7.59
N PHE A 157 -1.65 -14.94 6.88
CA PHE A 157 -2.07 -15.30 5.53
C PHE A 157 -3.38 -16.10 5.58
N PRO A 158 -4.42 -15.69 4.83
CA PRO A 158 -5.63 -16.48 4.70
C PRO A 158 -5.32 -17.90 4.19
N TYR A 159 -5.99 -18.90 4.75
CA TYR A 159 -5.90 -20.32 4.35
C TYR A 159 -4.54 -21.02 4.57
N TRP A 160 -3.52 -20.32 5.05
CA TRP A 160 -2.25 -20.94 5.39
C TRP A 160 -2.34 -21.59 6.77
N PRO A 161 -1.83 -22.82 6.95
CA PRO A 161 -1.83 -23.46 8.26
C PRO A 161 -0.92 -22.69 9.22
N LEU A 162 -1.43 -22.32 10.39
CA LEU A 162 -0.63 -21.67 11.41
C LEU A 162 0.42 -22.65 11.96
N ARG A 163 1.70 -22.29 11.86
CA ARG A 163 2.83 -23.11 12.34
C ARG A 163 3.35 -22.63 13.69
N GLN A 164 3.56 -21.33 13.81
CA GLN A 164 4.10 -20.72 15.02
C GLN A 164 3.68 -19.25 15.05
N SER A 165 3.16 -18.79 16.19
CA SER A 165 2.99 -17.37 16.46
C SER A 165 3.80 -16.94 17.69
N VAL A 166 4.20 -15.68 17.70
CA VAL A 166 4.89 -15.04 18.83
C VAL A 166 4.26 -13.66 19.06
N GLY A 167 3.99 -13.36 20.32
CA GLY A 167 3.30 -12.14 20.74
C GLY A 167 1.79 -12.34 20.92
N SER A 168 1.10 -11.24 21.18
CA SER A 168 -0.36 -11.18 21.26
C SER A 168 -0.87 -9.87 20.66
N ASP A 169 -2.16 -9.85 20.34
CA ASP A 169 -2.89 -8.65 19.92
C ASP A 169 -2.21 -7.94 18.74
N LEU A 170 -1.90 -6.65 18.91
CA LEU A 170 -1.32 -5.80 17.89
C LEU A 170 0.14 -6.13 17.54
N ASP A 171 0.80 -6.91 18.38
CA ASP A 171 2.22 -7.30 18.25
C ASP A 171 2.39 -8.78 17.86
N GLU A 172 1.30 -9.49 17.60
CA GLU A 172 1.35 -10.87 17.14
C GLU A 172 2.05 -10.98 15.77
N THR A 173 2.85 -12.03 15.63
CA THR A 173 3.61 -12.35 14.42
C THR A 173 3.51 -13.84 14.13
N PHE A 174 3.50 -14.20 12.85
CA PHE A 174 3.21 -15.54 12.38
C PHE A 174 4.33 -16.01 11.45
N ALA A 175 4.86 -17.22 11.66
CA ALA A 175 5.86 -17.82 10.78
C ALA A 175 5.28 -19.01 10.00
N TYR A 176 5.68 -19.12 8.73
CA TYR A 176 5.21 -20.13 7.80
C TYR A 176 6.38 -20.68 6.97
N ASP A 177 6.53 -22.00 6.93
CA ASP A 177 7.46 -22.67 6.02
C ASP A 177 6.74 -23.01 4.71
N ILE A 178 7.30 -22.58 3.57
CA ILE A 178 6.64 -22.67 2.26
C ILE A 178 6.33 -24.12 1.86
N SER A 179 7.26 -25.05 2.08
CA SER A 179 7.03 -26.48 1.85
C SER A 179 5.85 -27.04 2.66
N THR A 180 5.68 -26.61 3.91
CA THR A 180 4.55 -27.04 4.76
C THR A 180 3.23 -26.49 4.24
N VAL A 181 3.19 -25.21 3.87
CA VAL A 181 1.99 -24.57 3.30
C VAL A 181 1.59 -25.26 2.00
N ARG A 182 2.53 -25.47 1.07
CA ARG A 182 2.28 -26.17 -0.20
C ARG A 182 1.75 -27.59 0.04
N SER A 183 2.33 -28.33 0.99
CA SER A 183 1.87 -29.68 1.35
C SER A 183 0.44 -29.67 1.91
N HIS A 184 0.11 -28.71 2.76
CA HIS A 184 -1.23 -28.56 3.32
C HIS A 184 -2.28 -28.24 2.25
N LEU A 185 -1.99 -27.27 1.37
CA LEU A 185 -2.92 -26.86 0.32
C LEU A 185 -3.17 -28.00 -0.69
N ARG A 186 -2.14 -28.78 -1.04
CA ARG A 186 -2.30 -29.98 -1.88
C ARG A 186 -3.26 -31.01 -1.27
N LYS A 187 -3.13 -31.25 0.05
CA LYS A 187 -4.02 -32.18 0.77
C LYS A 187 -5.46 -31.69 0.80
N GLY A 188 -5.67 -30.38 0.98
CA GLY A 188 -6.99 -29.76 0.95
C GLY A 188 -7.69 -29.99 -0.39
N THR A 189 -6.99 -29.79 -1.51
CA THR A 189 -7.54 -30.00 -2.86
C THR A 189 -7.96 -31.46 -3.12
N THR A 190 -7.22 -32.44 -2.62
CA THR A 190 -7.56 -33.87 -2.84
C THR A 190 -8.82 -34.31 -2.07
N ILE A 191 -9.22 -33.62 -1.00
CA ILE A 191 -10.36 -34.03 -0.15
C ILE A 191 -11.69 -33.50 -0.70
N VAL A 192 -11.68 -32.44 -1.52
CA VAL A 192 -12.91 -31.85 -2.11
C VAL A 192 -13.31 -32.45 -3.46
N GLU A 193 -12.49 -33.30 -4.07
CA GLU A 193 -12.76 -33.92 -5.38
C GLU A 193 -13.45 -35.31 -5.30
N TYR A 194 -14.00 -35.71 -4.15
CA TYR A 194 -14.70 -36.99 -3.96
C TYR A 194 -16.12 -36.83 -3.42
#